data_AF-T1FQR4-F1
#
_entry.id   AF-T1FQR4-F1
#
_cell.length_a   1.000
_cell.length_b   1.000
_cell.length_c   1.000
_cell.angle_alpha   90.00
_cell.angle_beta   90.00
_cell.angle_gamma   90.00
#
_symmetry.space_group_name_H-M   'P 1'
#
loop_
_entity.id
_entity.type
_entity.pdbx_description
1 polymer ?
#
loop_
_entity_poly.entity_id
_entity_poly.type
_entity_poly.pdbx_seq_one_letter_code
_entity_poly.pdbx_strand_id
1 'polypeptide(L)'
;MSSAVQKLAGAVPKAIQVGRATLTPKLNTFWKYAKVELKPPTPAEWPQVAQGFQNLAKAVRTQKWKQLTVKEAFINAVVATEVICWFFVGECIGKGTLIGYQIKGAVDFDLHL
;
A
#
# COMPACT_ATOMS: atom_id res chain seq x y z
N MET A 1 28.65 -33.23 -18.11
CA MET A 1 27.75 -32.31 -17.38
C MET A 1 28.63 -31.32 -16.62
N SER A 2 28.72 -30.09 -17.11
CA SER A 2 29.77 -29.10 -16.76
C SER A 2 29.79 -28.71 -15.28
N SER A 3 30.98 -28.68 -14.68
CA SER A 3 31.27 -28.26 -13.30
C SER A 3 30.78 -26.83 -12.98
N ALA A 4 30.53 -25.99 -14.00
CA ALA A 4 29.90 -24.68 -13.84
C ALA A 4 28.44 -24.76 -13.36
N VAL A 5 27.69 -25.78 -13.82
CA VAL A 5 26.28 -25.99 -13.42
C VAL A 5 26.19 -26.46 -11.96
N GLN A 6 27.14 -27.27 -11.50
CA GLN A 6 27.21 -27.70 -10.09
C GLN A 6 27.56 -26.54 -9.13
N LYS A 7 28.43 -25.61 -9.56
CA LYS A 7 28.75 -24.41 -8.77
C LYS A 7 27.57 -23.44 -8.68
N LEU A 8 26.82 -23.25 -9.77
CA LEU A 8 25.57 -22.47 -9.78
C LEU A 8 24.48 -23.15 -8.94
N ALA A 9 24.26 -24.46 -9.09
CA ALA A 9 23.29 -25.21 -8.30
C ALA A 9 23.61 -25.23 -6.80
N GLY A 10 24.88 -25.20 -6.41
CA GLY A 10 25.31 -25.06 -5.01
C GLY A 10 25.25 -23.62 -4.47
N ALA A 11 25.26 -22.61 -5.34
CA ALA A 11 25.17 -21.19 -4.97
C ALA A 11 23.72 -20.72 -4.76
N VAL A 12 22.75 -21.29 -5.49
CA VAL A 12 21.31 -21.02 -5.34
C VAL A 12 20.80 -21.23 -3.89
N PRO A 13 21.03 -22.38 -3.22
CA PRO A 13 20.56 -22.58 -1.86
C PRO A 13 21.25 -21.64 -0.86
N LYS A 14 22.52 -21.28 -1.07
CA LYS A 14 23.23 -20.29 -0.25
C LYS A 14 22.66 -18.88 -0.44
N ALA A 15 22.34 -18.48 -1.67
CA ALA A 15 21.71 -17.20 -1.97
C ALA A 15 20.30 -17.10 -1.36
N ILE A 16 19.52 -18.19 -1.40
CA ILE A 16 18.20 -18.26 -0.75
C ILE A 16 18.34 -18.20 0.78
N GLN A 17 19.33 -18.87 1.37
CA GLN A 17 19.57 -18.81 2.82
C GLN A 17 19.99 -17.42 3.29
N VAL A 18 20.89 -16.75 2.56
CA VAL A 18 21.30 -15.37 2.83
C VAL A 18 20.14 -14.40 2.63
N GLY A 19 19.35 -14.60 1.57
CA GLY A 19 18.12 -13.85 1.31
C GLY A 19 17.11 -14.01 2.45
N ARG A 20 16.87 -15.25 2.92
CA ARG A 20 15.99 -15.52 4.07
C ARG A 20 16.52 -14.89 5.34
N ALA A 21 17.81 -15.03 5.65
CA ALA A 21 18.41 -14.43 6.84
C ALA A 21 18.28 -12.90 6.86
N THR A 22 18.29 -12.26 5.69
CA THR A 22 18.18 -10.79 5.55
C THR A 22 16.73 -10.31 5.52
N LEU A 23 15.82 -11.04 4.86
CA LEU A 23 14.42 -10.64 4.68
C LEU A 23 13.55 -10.98 5.89
N THR A 24 13.82 -12.08 6.59
CA THR A 24 13.04 -12.50 7.76
C THR A 24 12.95 -11.42 8.85
N PRO A 25 14.07 -10.79 9.30
CA PRO A 25 13.97 -9.74 10.32
C PRO A 25 13.20 -8.51 9.82
N LYS A 26 13.36 -8.13 8.54
CA LYS A 26 12.63 -6.99 7.95
C LYS A 26 11.13 -7.23 7.88
N LEU A 27 10.73 -8.45 7.47
CA LEU A 27 9.33 -8.86 7.43
C LEU A 27 8.73 -8.95 8.84
N ASN A 28 9.49 -9.41 9.82
CA ASN A 28 9.04 -9.43 11.21
C ASN A 28 8.79 -8.03 11.76
N THR A 29 9.68 -7.08 11.46
CA THR A 29 9.48 -5.68 11.83
C THR A 29 8.27 -5.07 11.12
N PHE A 30 8.12 -5.31 9.81
CA PHE A 30 6.94 -4.89 9.05
C PHE A 30 5.66 -5.46 9.67
N TRP A 31 5.64 -6.76 9.95
CA TRP A 31 4.49 -7.46 10.54
C TRP A 31 4.13 -6.93 11.93
N LYS A 32 5.13 -6.55 12.74
CA LYS A 32 4.92 -5.95 14.06
C LYS A 32 4.12 -4.64 13.95
N TYR A 33 4.51 -3.75 13.04
CA TYR A 33 3.84 -2.45 12.87
C TYR A 33 2.51 -2.59 12.12
N ALA A 34 2.47 -3.41 11.05
CA ALA A 34 1.27 -3.69 10.27
C ALA A 34 0.10 -4.16 11.16
N LYS A 35 0.37 -4.99 12.18
CA LYS A 35 -0.67 -5.45 13.12
C LYS A 35 -1.35 -4.35 13.91
N VAL A 36 -0.66 -3.25 14.18
CA VAL A 36 -1.18 -2.18 15.04
C VAL A 36 -1.75 -1.06 14.20
N GLU A 37 -1.10 -0.74 13.08
CA GLU A 37 -1.46 0.41 12.24
C GLU A 37 -2.43 0.05 11.11
N LEU A 38 -2.37 -1.18 10.57
CA LEU A 38 -3.25 -1.65 9.50
C LEU A 38 -4.40 -2.51 10.02
N LYS A 39 -4.65 -2.53 11.33
CA LYS A 39 -5.82 -3.23 11.87
C LYS A 39 -7.09 -2.48 11.43
N PRO A 40 -8.15 -3.20 11.03
CA PRO A 40 -9.44 -2.55 10.88
C PRO A 40 -9.84 -1.93 12.23
N PRO A 41 -10.43 -0.72 12.24
CA PRO A 41 -10.85 -0.07 13.46
C PRO A 41 -11.87 -0.92 14.21
N THR A 42 -11.78 -0.89 15.52
CA THR A 42 -12.75 -1.58 16.39
C THR A 42 -14.08 -0.82 16.40
N PRO A 43 -15.22 -1.49 16.62
CA PRO A 43 -16.51 -0.82 16.61
C PRO A 43 -16.63 0.35 17.62
N ALA A 44 -15.87 0.30 18.72
CA ALA A 44 -15.82 1.35 19.73
C ALA A 44 -15.13 2.64 19.26
N GLU A 45 -14.32 2.59 18.20
CA GLU A 45 -13.60 3.74 17.66
C GLU A 45 -14.46 4.52 16.62
N TRP A 46 -15.57 3.97 16.14
CA TRP A 46 -16.47 4.63 15.16
C TRP A 46 -17.01 5.99 15.61
N PRO A 47 -17.47 6.19 16.87
CA PRO A 47 -17.93 7.49 17.32
C PRO A 47 -16.84 8.56 17.26
N GLN A 48 -15.58 8.19 17.53
CA GLN A 48 -14.44 9.11 17.47
C GLN A 48 -14.14 9.51 16.03
N VAL A 49 -14.20 8.56 15.09
CA VAL A 49 -14.06 8.82 13.65
C VAL A 49 -15.16 9.78 13.18
N ALA A 50 -16.42 9.53 13.54
CA ALA A 50 -17.54 10.40 13.19
C ALA A 50 -17.37 11.82 13.73
N GLN A 51 -16.90 11.95 14.98
CA GLN A 51 -16.59 13.26 15.58
C GLN A 51 -15.46 13.98 14.83
N GLY A 52 -14.42 13.25 14.41
CA GLY A 52 -13.32 13.79 13.58
C GLY A 52 -13.83 14.40 12.27
N PHE A 53 -14.70 13.69 11.54
CA PHE A 53 -15.33 14.21 10.32
C PHE A 53 -16.20 15.45 10.58
N GLN A 54 -16.97 15.48 11.66
CA GLN A 54 -17.76 16.65 12.03
C GLN A 54 -16.87 17.87 12.31
N ASN A 55 -15.74 17.68 12.98
CA ASN A 55 -14.79 18.75 13.26
C ASN A 55 -14.14 19.27 11.97
N LEU A 56 -13.79 18.39 11.03
CA LEU A 56 -13.28 18.78 9.72
C LEU A 56 -14.33 19.62 8.96
N ALA A 57 -15.59 19.18 8.94
CA ALA A 57 -16.68 19.90 8.30
C ALA A 57 -16.93 21.28 8.94
N LYS A 58 -16.79 21.41 10.26
CA LYS A 58 -16.82 22.70 10.95
C LYS A 58 -15.61 23.57 10.59
N ALA A 59 -14.41 23.00 10.50
CA ALA A 59 -13.18 23.73 10.12
C ALA A 59 -13.27 24.31 8.70
N VAL A 60 -13.88 23.56 7.77
CA VAL A 60 -14.15 24.03 6.40
C VAL A 60 -15.15 25.20 6.42
N ARG A 61 -16.28 25.06 7.13
CA ARG A 61 -17.31 26.11 7.22
C ARG A 61 -16.81 27.38 7.89
N THR A 62 -16.01 27.24 8.94
CA THR A 62 -15.44 28.38 9.71
C THR A 62 -14.21 28.99 9.04
N GLN A 63 -13.83 28.52 7.85
CA GLN A 63 -12.64 28.96 7.10
C GLN A 63 -11.30 28.85 7.86
N LYS A 64 -11.24 28.02 8.92
CA LYS A 64 -10.02 27.78 9.70
C LYS A 64 -8.88 27.18 8.88
N TRP A 65 -9.18 26.54 7.75
CA TRP A 65 -8.18 26.04 6.82
C TRP A 65 -7.26 27.13 6.25
N LYS A 66 -7.68 28.40 6.26
CA LYS A 66 -6.84 29.53 5.81
C LYS A 66 -5.75 29.92 6.81
N GLN A 67 -5.85 29.45 8.06
CA GLN A 67 -4.88 29.74 9.12
C GLN A 67 -3.81 28.65 9.23
N LEU A 68 -3.89 27.59 8.42
CA LEU A 68 -2.92 26.49 8.42
C LEU A 68 -1.59 26.95 7.83
N THR A 69 -0.50 26.51 8.45
CA THR A 69 0.84 26.72 7.87
C THR A 69 1.03 25.80 6.66
N VAL A 70 1.91 26.21 5.73
CA VAL A 70 2.20 25.41 4.52
C VAL A 70 2.70 24.02 4.88
N LYS A 71 3.50 23.90 5.94
CA LYS A 71 4.01 22.62 6.44
C LYS A 71 2.88 21.68 6.88
N GLU A 72 1.92 22.19 7.64
CA GLU A 72 0.77 21.39 8.11
C GLU A 72 -0.14 21.00 6.94
N ALA A 73 -0.42 21.95 6.03
CA ALA A 73 -1.21 21.67 4.83
C ALA A 73 -0.56 20.59 3.97
N PHE A 74 0.77 20.62 3.82
CA PHE A 74 1.51 19.63 3.05
C PHE A 74 1.44 18.23 3.67
N ILE A 75 1.64 18.11 4.99
CA ILE A 75 1.52 16.82 5.69
C ILE A 75 0.10 16.25 5.54
N ASN A 76 -0.92 17.09 5.74
CA ASN A 76 -2.31 16.67 5.57
C ASN A 76 -2.62 16.24 4.13
N ALA A 77 -2.03 16.89 3.13
CA ALA A 77 -2.17 16.50 1.73
C ALA A 77 -1.52 15.15 1.43
N VAL A 78 -0.35 14.86 2.00
CA VAL A 78 0.31 13.55 1.85
C VAL A 78 -0.54 12.44 2.46
N VAL A 79 -1.06 12.63 3.68
CA VAL A 79 -1.95 11.66 4.32
C VAL A 79 -3.25 11.48 3.52
N ALA A 80 -3.84 12.56 3.01
CA ALA A 80 -5.02 12.45 2.14
C ALA A 80 -4.73 11.65 0.86
N THR A 81 -3.55 11.85 0.27
CA THR A 81 -3.10 11.10 -0.91
C THR A 81 -2.92 9.61 -0.57
N GLU A 82 -2.37 9.29 0.59
CA GLU A 82 -2.23 7.91 1.05
C GLU A 82 -3.59 7.20 1.17
N VAL A 83 -4.60 7.85 1.74
CA VAL A 83 -5.96 7.30 1.82
C VAL A 83 -6.56 7.05 0.42
N ILE A 84 -6.29 7.92 -0.55
CA ILE A 84 -6.70 7.72 -1.95
C ILE A 84 -5.97 6.52 -2.57
N CYS A 85 -4.67 6.35 -2.29
CA CYS A 85 -3.93 5.17 -2.76
C CYS A 85 -4.55 3.86 -2.24
N TRP A 86 -5.04 3.83 -1.00
CA TRP A 86 -5.75 2.66 -0.46
C TRP A 86 -7.03 2.32 -1.22
N PHE A 87 -7.74 3.31 -1.78
CA PHE A 87 -8.87 3.06 -2.67
C PHE A 87 -8.42 2.34 -3.95
N PHE A 88 -7.32 2.77 -4.58
CA PHE A 88 -6.79 2.11 -5.78
C PHE A 88 -6.25 0.71 -5.52
N VAL A 89 -5.66 0.47 -4.34
CA VAL A 89 -5.29 -0.89 -3.90
C VAL A 89 -6.53 -1.78 -3.81
N GLY A 90 -7.63 -1.25 -3.25
CA GLY A 90 -8.93 -1.93 -3.25
C GLY A 90 -9.46 -2.22 -4.65
N GLU A 91 -9.33 -1.28 -5.58
CA GLU A 91 -9.70 -1.47 -6.99
C GLU A 91 -8.87 -2.61 -7.63
N CYS A 92 -7.56 -2.65 -7.41
CA CYS A 92 -6.68 -3.71 -7.91
C CYS A 92 -7.09 -5.09 -7.37
N ILE A 93 -7.47 -5.17 -6.08
CA ILE A 93 -8.00 -6.41 -5.47
C ILE A 93 -9.34 -6.79 -6.08
N GLY A 94 -10.26 -5.82 -6.26
CA GLY A 94 -11.58 -6.05 -6.84
C GLY A 94 -11.55 -6.48 -8.31
N LYS A 95 -10.55 -6.02 -9.06
CA LYS A 95 -10.32 -6.38 -10.46
C LYS A 95 -9.59 -7.72 -10.63
N GLY A 96 -8.79 -8.10 -9.63
CA GLY A 96 -7.92 -9.27 -9.69
C GLY A 96 -6.69 -9.09 -10.59
N THR A 97 -6.40 -7.86 -11.04
CA THR A 97 -5.27 -7.54 -11.92
C THR A 97 -4.59 -6.23 -11.52
N LEU A 98 -3.27 -6.19 -11.65
CA LEU A 98 -2.47 -4.97 -11.42
C LEU A 98 -2.54 -3.99 -12.58
N ILE A 99 -2.83 -4.47 -13.80
CA ILE A 99 -2.84 -3.65 -15.02
C ILE A 99 -4.18 -3.86 -15.74
N GLY A 100 -4.95 -2.79 -15.88
CA GLY A 100 -6.19 -2.77 -16.66
C GLY A 100 -7.27 -3.73 -16.15
N TYR A 101 -8.42 -3.74 -16.81
CA TYR A 101 -9.40 -4.82 -16.69
C TYR A 101 -9.09 -5.85 -17.78
N GLN A 102 -9.16 -7.14 -17.44
CA GLN A 102 -9.05 -8.20 -18.45
C GLN A 102 -10.36 -8.30 -19.24
N ILE A 103 -10.48 -7.48 -20.27
CA ILE A 103 -11.57 -7.53 -21.23
C ILE A 103 -11.09 -8.37 -22.41
N LYS A 104 -11.80 -9.46 -22.72
CA LYS A 104 -11.50 -10.28 -23.91
C LYS A 104 -11.56 -9.39 -25.16
N GLY A 105 -10.46 -9.32 -25.91
CA GLY A 105 -10.33 -8.53 -27.14
C GLY A 105 -9.81 -7.10 -26.99
N ALA A 106 -9.58 -6.58 -25.78
CA ALA A 106 -8.95 -5.26 -25.58
C ALA A 106 -7.47 -5.34 -25.17
N VAL A 107 -6.99 -6.54 -24.83
CA VAL A 107 -5.61 -6.84 -24.42
C VAL A 107 -4.81 -7.59 -25.48
N ASP A 108 -5.46 -7.97 -26.60
CA ASP A 108 -4.79 -8.51 -27.78
C ASP A 108 -4.21 -7.33 -28.58
N PHE A 109 -2.94 -7.01 -28.34
CA PHE A 109 -2.18 -6.12 -29.22
C PHE A 109 -1.98 -6.71 -30.64
N ASP A 110 -2.34 -7.99 -30.85
CA ASP A 110 -2.33 -8.67 -32.15
C ASP A 110 -3.55 -8.36 -33.04
N LEU A 111 -4.62 -7.73 -32.54
CA LEU A 111 -5.82 -7.41 -33.33
C LEU A 111 -5.77 -6.03 -34.02
N HIS A 112 -4.61 -5.37 -33.99
CA HIS A 112 -4.37 -4.03 -34.53
C HIS A 112 -3.35 -4.00 -35.69
N LEU A 113 -3.09 -5.15 -36.33
CA LEU A 113 -2.33 -5.28 -37.59
C LEU A 113 -3.06 -6.16 -38.60
#